data_AF-A0A354CTM6-F1
#
_entry.id   AF-A0A354CTM6-F1
#
_cell.length_a   1.000
_cell.length_b   1.000
_cell.length_c   1.000
_cell.angle_alpha   90.00
_cell.angle_beta   90.00
_cell.angle_gamma   90.00
#
_symmetry.space_group_name_H-M   'P 1'
#
loop_
_entity.id
_entity.type
_entity.pdbx_description
1 polymer ?
#
loop_
_entity_poly.entity_id
_entity_poly.type
_entity_poly.pdbx_seq_one_letter_code
_entity_poly.pdbx_strand_id
1 'polypeptide(L)'
;MAEKMILNAVMNRKADCYEAKKCVVEKVIDVYETEFKKMLEKPLERNYYLEPYRSLMGFYDDAYHCVLFVDQKSGDGLLVNSEGSDYARYSQFIPNAKDIILKQEQSLALDDLKTHTDCCINDWLEQHKNESEICISLTGFIDDSSLAEILSDYVMDSLDRHPQIENCTVGNGFIEVTKRELTET
;
A
#
# COMPACT_ATOMS: atom_id res chain seq x y z
N MET A 1 16.35 -26.73 -9.70
CA MET A 1 16.13 -25.76 -10.81
C MET A 1 15.31 -24.64 -10.23
N ALA A 2 15.71 -23.37 -10.38
CA ALA A 2 14.90 -22.25 -9.91
C ALA A 2 13.57 -22.24 -10.69
N GLU A 3 12.48 -22.01 -9.98
CA GLU A 3 11.15 -21.91 -10.57
C GLU A 3 11.11 -20.69 -11.52
N LYS A 4 10.44 -20.84 -12.67
CA LYS A 4 10.34 -19.74 -13.64
C LYS A 4 9.30 -18.74 -13.14
N MET A 5 9.65 -17.47 -13.11
CA MET A 5 8.68 -16.40 -12.85
C MET A 5 7.67 -16.31 -14.00
N ILE A 6 6.39 -16.23 -13.66
CA ILE A 6 5.28 -16.01 -14.58
C ILE A 6 4.67 -14.65 -14.24
N LEU A 7 4.42 -13.83 -15.26
CA LEU A 7 3.75 -12.53 -15.12
C LEU A 7 2.89 -12.26 -16.36
N ASN A 8 1.80 -11.52 -16.19
CA ASN A 8 0.97 -11.05 -17.29
C ASN A 8 1.58 -9.79 -17.90
N ALA A 9 1.53 -9.64 -19.22
CA ALA A 9 2.08 -8.46 -19.89
C ALA A 9 1.32 -8.11 -21.16
N VAL A 10 1.23 -6.82 -21.45
CA VAL A 10 0.72 -6.32 -22.73
C VAL A 10 1.86 -6.28 -23.74
N MET A 11 1.87 -7.25 -24.65
CA MET A 11 2.93 -7.41 -25.66
C MET A 11 2.66 -6.53 -26.88
N ASN A 12 3.16 -5.29 -26.84
CA ASN A 12 3.10 -4.36 -27.95
C ASN A 12 4.24 -4.60 -28.95
N ARG A 13 4.05 -4.17 -30.21
CA ARG A 13 5.18 -4.04 -31.15
C ARG A 13 6.21 -3.06 -30.59
N LYS A 14 7.49 -3.24 -30.96
CA LYS A 14 8.57 -2.36 -30.52
C LYS A 14 8.23 -0.89 -30.80
N ALA A 15 8.45 -0.04 -29.81
CA ALA A 15 8.40 1.41 -29.98
C ALA A 15 9.74 1.93 -30.49
N ASP A 16 9.74 3.12 -31.09
CA ASP A 16 10.98 3.79 -31.49
C ASP A 16 11.79 4.26 -30.27
N CYS A 17 11.11 4.61 -29.17
CA CYS A 17 11.70 4.92 -27.88
C CYS A 17 10.73 4.59 -26.73
N TYR A 18 11.29 4.41 -25.52
CA TYR A 18 10.54 4.21 -24.29
C TYR A 18 10.85 5.37 -23.33
N GLU A 19 9.97 6.36 -23.29
CA GLU A 19 10.10 7.51 -22.39
C GLU A 19 9.23 7.30 -21.16
N ALA A 20 9.88 7.04 -20.01
CA ALA A 20 9.17 6.94 -18.74
C ALA A 20 8.70 8.33 -18.29
N LYS A 21 7.42 8.43 -17.92
CA LYS A 21 6.84 9.65 -17.32
C LYS A 21 6.68 9.44 -15.82
N LYS A 22 6.87 10.52 -15.05
CA LYS A 22 6.59 10.52 -13.62
C LYS A 22 5.09 10.39 -13.41
N CYS A 23 4.68 9.41 -12.62
CA CYS A 23 3.28 9.17 -12.27
C CYS A 23 3.13 9.14 -10.74
N VAL A 24 2.21 9.93 -10.22
CA VAL A 24 1.79 9.91 -8.81
C VAL A 24 0.53 9.07 -8.71
N VAL A 25 0.51 8.09 -7.80
CA VAL A 25 -0.69 7.30 -7.51
C VAL A 25 -1.45 8.00 -6.39
N GLU A 26 -2.51 8.70 -6.75
CA GLU A 26 -3.37 9.45 -5.82
C GLU A 26 -4.28 8.51 -5.02
N LYS A 27 -4.68 7.39 -5.64
CA LYS A 27 -5.54 6.41 -5.02
C LYS A 27 -5.32 5.02 -5.60
N VAL A 28 -5.38 4.02 -4.73
CA VAL A 28 -5.46 2.59 -5.08
C VAL A 28 -6.89 2.12 -4.86
N ILE A 29 -7.45 1.39 -5.82
CA ILE A 29 -8.82 0.88 -5.77
C ILE A 29 -8.82 -0.60 -6.18
N ASP A 30 -9.27 -1.46 -5.28
CA ASP A 30 -9.53 -2.86 -5.61
C ASP A 30 -10.82 -2.99 -6.42
N VAL A 31 -10.74 -3.74 -7.51
CA VAL A 31 -11.87 -4.03 -8.41
C VAL A 31 -12.01 -5.53 -8.63
N TYR A 32 -13.25 -5.96 -8.87
CA TYR A 32 -13.53 -7.36 -9.22
C TYR A 32 -13.01 -7.68 -10.63
N GLU A 33 -12.59 -8.94 -10.84
CA GLU A 33 -12.05 -9.46 -12.10
C GLU A 33 -12.88 -9.07 -13.33
N THR A 34 -14.21 -9.13 -13.22
CA THR A 34 -15.14 -8.81 -14.31
C THR A 34 -15.06 -7.35 -14.75
N GLU A 35 -14.94 -6.43 -13.79
CA GLU A 35 -14.80 -5.01 -14.10
C GLU A 35 -13.38 -4.71 -14.60
N PHE A 36 -12.36 -5.25 -13.94
CA PHE A 36 -10.98 -5.04 -14.36
C PHE A 36 -10.78 -5.46 -15.82
N LYS A 37 -11.30 -6.64 -16.19
CA LYS A 37 -11.29 -7.12 -17.58
C LYS A 37 -12.01 -6.16 -18.52
N LYS A 38 -13.17 -5.61 -18.13
CA LYS A 38 -13.90 -4.62 -18.93
C LYS A 38 -13.07 -3.34 -19.13
N MET A 39 -12.39 -2.86 -18.08
CA MET A 39 -11.48 -1.70 -18.18
C MET A 39 -10.34 -1.95 -19.17
N LEU A 40 -9.79 -3.17 -19.19
CA LEU A 40 -8.74 -3.56 -20.14
C LEU A 40 -9.26 -3.68 -21.58
N GLU A 41 -10.41 -4.32 -21.76
CA GLU A 41 -10.98 -4.56 -23.09
C GLU A 41 -11.52 -3.27 -23.72
N LYS A 42 -11.96 -2.31 -22.90
CA LYS A 42 -12.69 -1.11 -23.34
C LYS A 42 -12.31 0.15 -22.56
N PRO A 43 -11.03 0.60 -22.58
CA PRO A 43 -10.56 1.72 -21.75
C PRO A 43 -11.22 3.07 -22.07
N LEU A 44 -11.78 3.23 -23.28
CA LEU A 44 -12.48 4.45 -23.71
C LEU A 44 -13.98 4.45 -23.35
N GLU A 45 -14.54 3.34 -22.88
CA GLU A 45 -15.92 3.34 -22.41
C GLU A 45 -16.02 4.05 -21.06
N ARG A 46 -17.15 4.73 -20.84
CA ARG A 46 -17.45 5.35 -19.55
C ARG A 46 -17.46 4.30 -18.46
N ASN A 47 -16.75 4.60 -17.37
CA ASN A 47 -16.66 3.71 -16.22
C ASN A 47 -17.16 4.42 -14.96
N TYR A 48 -18.12 3.81 -14.27
CA TYR A 48 -18.65 4.32 -13.01
C TYR A 48 -17.62 4.32 -11.88
N TYR A 49 -16.59 3.48 -11.96
CA TYR A 49 -15.45 3.52 -11.05
C TYR A 49 -14.54 4.73 -11.28
N LEU A 50 -14.54 5.36 -12.46
CA LEU A 50 -13.68 6.52 -12.73
C LEU A 50 -14.34 7.85 -12.34
N GLU A 51 -15.67 7.93 -12.44
CA GLU A 51 -16.42 9.18 -12.21
C GLU A 51 -16.12 9.84 -10.85
N PRO A 52 -16.08 9.11 -9.72
CA PRO A 52 -15.81 9.70 -8.40
C PRO A 52 -14.39 10.24 -8.24
N TYR A 53 -13.43 9.75 -9.04
CA TYR A 53 -12.00 10.04 -8.86
C TYR A 53 -11.41 10.88 -9.99
N ARG A 54 -12.21 11.28 -11.00
CA ARG A 54 -11.74 12.07 -12.14
C ARG A 54 -11.06 13.38 -11.75
N SER A 55 -11.45 13.99 -10.64
CA SER A 55 -10.84 15.22 -10.14
C SER A 55 -9.43 15.02 -9.56
N LEU A 56 -9.05 13.78 -9.24
CA LEU A 56 -7.70 13.43 -8.79
C LEU A 56 -6.74 13.22 -9.97
N MET A 57 -7.25 13.12 -11.19
CA MET A 57 -6.45 12.75 -12.36
C MET A 57 -6.20 13.94 -13.29
N GLY A 58 -4.94 14.15 -13.65
CA GLY A 58 -4.52 15.22 -14.55
C GLY A 58 -3.01 15.29 -14.70
N PHE A 59 -2.52 16.41 -15.22
CA PHE A 59 -1.09 16.71 -15.28
C PHE A 59 -0.83 18.03 -14.55
N TYR A 60 -0.13 17.95 -13.42
CA TYR A 60 0.29 19.08 -12.59
C TYR A 60 1.56 18.68 -11.83
N ASP A 61 2.30 19.66 -11.30
CA ASP A 61 3.55 19.44 -10.56
C ASP A 61 4.59 18.56 -11.29
N ASP A 62 4.65 18.70 -12.62
CA ASP A 62 5.53 17.94 -13.53
C ASP A 62 5.34 16.41 -13.41
N ALA A 63 4.12 15.97 -13.15
CA ALA A 63 3.75 14.56 -13.05
C ALA A 63 2.33 14.29 -13.60
N TYR A 64 2.11 13.07 -14.06
CA TYR A 64 0.76 12.55 -14.24
C TYR A 64 0.22 12.09 -12.89
N HIS A 65 -0.95 12.58 -12.52
CA HIS A 65 -1.66 12.15 -11.33
C HIS A 65 -2.69 11.10 -11.71
N CYS A 66 -2.59 9.92 -11.10
CA CYS A 66 -3.21 8.70 -11.59
C CYS A 66 -3.95 7.97 -10.46
N VAL A 67 -4.93 7.17 -10.85
CA VAL A 67 -5.57 6.18 -9.98
C VAL A 67 -5.14 4.79 -10.42
N LEU A 68 -4.74 3.95 -9.48
CA LEU A 68 -4.35 2.57 -9.73
C LEU A 68 -5.51 1.63 -9.37
N PHE A 69 -6.09 0.99 -10.39
CA PHE A 69 -7.09 -0.04 -10.20
C PHE A 69 -6.41 -1.40 -10.13
N VAL A 70 -6.70 -2.20 -9.10
CA VAL A 70 -6.05 -3.50 -8.86
C VAL A 70 -7.10 -4.61 -8.92
N ASP A 71 -6.83 -5.63 -9.73
CA ASP A 71 -7.67 -6.83 -9.75
C ASP A 71 -7.46 -7.64 -8.47
N GLN A 72 -8.54 -7.86 -7.73
CA GLN A 72 -8.51 -8.62 -6.48
C GLN A 72 -8.02 -10.06 -6.67
N LYS A 73 -8.22 -10.64 -7.85
CA LYS A 73 -7.90 -12.05 -8.12
C LYS A 73 -6.47 -12.25 -8.59
N SER A 74 -6.05 -11.56 -9.64
CA SER A 74 -4.69 -11.69 -10.19
C SER A 74 -3.65 -10.86 -9.44
N GLY A 75 -4.05 -9.76 -8.80
CA GLY A 75 -3.13 -8.78 -8.23
C GLY A 75 -2.49 -7.85 -9.27
N ASP A 76 -2.84 -8.00 -10.55
CA ASP A 76 -2.43 -7.08 -11.61
C ASP A 76 -3.16 -5.74 -11.50
N GLY A 77 -2.57 -4.69 -12.04
CA GLY A 77 -3.09 -3.34 -11.97
C GLY A 77 -3.23 -2.65 -13.32
N LEU A 78 -4.10 -1.65 -13.34
CA LEU A 78 -4.26 -0.70 -14.43
C LEU A 78 -4.12 0.71 -13.84
N LEU A 79 -2.98 1.34 -14.14
CA LEU A 79 -2.76 2.74 -13.81
C LEU A 79 -3.52 3.59 -14.81
N VAL A 80 -4.37 4.49 -14.33
CA VAL A 80 -5.25 5.32 -15.18
C VAL A 80 -5.05 6.80 -14.88
N ASN A 81 -5.02 7.60 -15.93
CA ASN A 81 -5.20 9.05 -15.87
C ASN A 81 -6.31 9.44 -16.84
N SER A 82 -7.39 10.05 -16.32
CA SER A 82 -8.54 10.44 -17.14
C SER A 82 -8.51 11.88 -17.65
N GLU A 83 -7.56 12.71 -17.19
CA GLU A 83 -7.58 14.17 -17.37
C GLU A 83 -8.98 14.78 -17.09
N GLY A 84 -9.61 14.42 -15.97
CA GLY A 84 -10.95 14.88 -15.61
C GLY A 84 -12.12 14.25 -16.39
N SER A 85 -11.84 13.29 -17.28
CA SER A 85 -12.87 12.54 -18.04
C SER A 85 -13.42 11.36 -17.23
N ASP A 86 -14.52 10.76 -17.72
CA ASP A 86 -15.16 9.57 -17.15
C ASP A 86 -14.71 8.25 -17.82
N TYR A 87 -13.59 8.28 -18.54
CA TYR A 87 -12.94 7.14 -19.19
C TYR A 87 -11.41 7.22 -19.01
N ALA A 88 -10.70 6.12 -19.27
CA ALA A 88 -9.25 6.04 -19.11
C ALA A 88 -8.53 6.63 -20.34
N ARG A 89 -8.33 7.97 -20.34
CA ARG A 89 -7.65 8.67 -21.44
C ARG A 89 -6.22 8.18 -21.64
N TYR A 90 -5.49 8.00 -20.56
CA TYR A 90 -4.22 7.28 -20.54
C TYR A 90 -4.34 6.11 -19.58
N SER A 91 -3.74 4.98 -19.96
CA SER A 91 -3.66 3.84 -19.08
C SER A 91 -2.39 3.02 -19.32
N GLN A 92 -1.94 2.35 -18.27
CA GLN A 92 -0.79 1.45 -18.32
C GLN A 92 -1.07 0.22 -17.48
N PHE A 93 -0.94 -0.96 -18.10
CA PHE A 93 -1.01 -2.24 -17.38
C PHE A 93 0.25 -2.43 -16.53
N ILE A 94 0.07 -2.79 -15.27
CA ILE A 94 1.12 -3.00 -14.27
C ILE A 94 0.99 -4.43 -13.73
N PRO A 95 1.89 -5.35 -14.11
CA PRO A 95 1.86 -6.70 -13.55
C PRO A 95 2.18 -6.69 -12.05
N ASN A 96 1.51 -7.58 -11.29
CA ASN A 96 1.70 -7.75 -9.85
C ASN A 96 1.66 -6.42 -9.08
N ALA A 97 0.77 -5.50 -9.47
CA ALA A 97 0.62 -4.20 -8.84
C ALA A 97 0.40 -4.30 -7.32
N LYS A 98 -0.34 -5.32 -6.88
CA LYS A 98 -0.58 -5.59 -5.45
C LYS A 98 0.71 -5.81 -4.65
N ASP A 99 1.69 -6.52 -5.22
CA ASP A 99 2.98 -6.74 -4.56
C ASP A 99 3.82 -5.46 -4.49
N ILE A 100 3.72 -4.61 -5.51
CA ILE A 100 4.39 -3.30 -5.53
C ILE A 100 3.83 -2.42 -4.40
N ILE A 101 2.50 -2.38 -4.25
CA ILE A 101 1.82 -1.62 -3.19
C ILE A 101 2.21 -2.16 -1.82
N LEU A 102 2.11 -3.47 -1.61
CA LEU A 102 2.46 -4.10 -0.34
C LEU A 102 3.91 -3.79 0.06
N LYS A 103 4.84 -3.86 -0.90
CA LYS A 103 6.24 -3.53 -0.65
C LYS A 103 6.44 -2.05 -0.29
N GLN A 104 5.69 -1.15 -0.93
CA GLN A 104 5.75 0.29 -0.61
C GLN A 104 5.22 0.55 0.80
N GLU A 105 4.07 -0.02 1.17
CA GLU A 105 3.49 0.09 2.52
C GLU A 105 4.45 -0.45 3.58
N GLN A 106 5.04 -1.63 3.36
CA GLN A 106 6.04 -2.21 4.26
C GLN A 106 7.29 -1.33 4.39
N SER A 107 7.73 -0.70 3.30
CA SER A 107 8.89 0.20 3.33
C SER A 107 8.58 1.46 4.15
N LEU A 108 7.39 2.03 4.01
CA LEU A 108 6.97 3.21 4.78
C LEU A 108 6.89 2.90 6.28
N ALA A 109 6.22 1.81 6.65
CA ALA A 109 6.14 1.38 8.05
C ALA A 109 7.53 1.13 8.67
N LEU A 110 8.46 0.57 7.89
CA LEU A 110 9.84 0.38 8.35
C LEU A 110 10.59 1.70 8.50
N ASP A 111 10.37 2.67 7.62
CA ASP A 111 11.01 3.98 7.71
C ASP A 111 10.46 4.82 8.86
N ASP A 112 9.16 4.70 9.18
CA ASP A 112 8.56 5.29 10.38
C ASP A 112 9.20 4.72 11.65
N LEU A 113 9.34 3.38 11.72
CA LEU A 113 10.00 2.70 12.83
C LEU A 113 11.45 3.15 13.02
N LYS A 114 12.21 3.27 11.92
CA LYS A 114 13.60 3.76 11.96
C LYS A 114 13.66 5.19 12.46
N THR A 115 12.84 6.08 11.89
CA THR A 115 12.80 7.49 12.24
C THR A 115 12.53 7.66 13.73
N HIS A 116 11.56 6.91 14.26
CA HIS A 116 11.25 6.93 15.68
C HIS A 116 12.40 6.42 16.54
N THR A 117 12.99 5.29 16.16
CA THR A 117 14.15 4.71 16.87
C THR A 117 15.32 5.69 16.92
N ASP A 118 15.61 6.39 15.81
CA ASP A 118 16.66 7.40 15.74
C ASP A 118 16.37 8.58 16.67
N CYS A 119 15.11 9.01 16.79
CA CYS A 119 14.70 10.02 17.77
C CYS A 119 14.97 9.56 19.21
N CYS A 120 14.54 8.34 19.58
CA CYS A 120 14.81 7.79 20.91
C CYS A 120 16.31 7.71 21.21
N ILE A 121 17.13 7.33 20.22
CA ILE A 121 18.59 7.27 20.36
C ILE A 121 19.16 8.66 20.65
N ASN A 122 18.73 9.67 19.90
CA ASN A 122 19.19 11.05 20.10
C ASN A 122 18.81 11.59 21.49
N ASP A 123 17.58 11.35 21.93
CA ASP A 123 17.12 11.77 23.26
C ASP A 123 17.90 11.08 24.37
N TRP A 124 18.17 9.77 24.21
CA TRP A 124 18.97 9.01 25.17
C TRP A 124 20.43 9.50 25.22
N LEU A 125 21.03 9.79 24.07
CA LEU A 125 22.39 10.36 24.00
C LEU A 125 22.46 11.72 24.69
N GLU A 126 21.47 12.59 24.51
CA GLU A 126 21.40 13.88 25.19
C GLU A 126 21.26 13.76 26.71
N GLN A 127 20.51 12.77 27.19
CA GLN A 127 20.36 12.49 28.62
C GLN A 127 21.68 12.07 29.27
N HIS A 128 22.54 11.37 28.53
CA HIS A 128 23.81 10.83 29.04
C HIS A 128 25.05 11.60 28.53
N LYS A 129 24.87 12.83 28.01
CA LYS A 129 25.95 13.61 27.38
C LYS A 129 27.17 13.91 28.25
N ASN A 130 27.05 13.81 29.57
CA ASN A 130 28.12 14.07 30.52
C ASN A 130 28.84 12.79 30.98
N GLU A 131 28.43 11.62 30.49
CA GLU A 131 28.96 10.32 30.89
C GLU A 131 30.06 9.86 29.93
N SER A 132 31.17 9.34 30.48
CA SER A 132 32.32 8.90 29.68
C SER A 132 32.19 7.46 29.16
N GLU A 133 31.43 6.63 29.87
CA GLU A 133 31.04 5.29 29.47
C GLU A 133 29.53 5.20 29.67
N ILE A 134 28.82 4.74 28.64
CA ILE A 134 27.36 4.72 28.65
C ILE A 134 26.89 3.33 28.24
N CYS A 135 25.85 2.84 28.91
CA CYS A 135 25.27 1.52 28.68
C CYS A 135 23.81 1.65 28.27
N ILE A 136 23.46 1.06 27.12
CA ILE A 136 22.12 1.15 26.52
C ILE A 136 21.29 -0.07 26.94
N SER A 137 20.09 0.15 27.47
CA SER A 137 19.09 -0.92 27.67
C SER A 137 18.10 -0.93 26.52
N LEU A 138 18.03 -2.04 25.77
CA LEU A 138 17.07 -2.20 24.65
C LEU A 138 15.61 -2.12 25.11
N THR A 139 15.31 -2.51 26.35
CA THR A 139 13.93 -2.43 26.89
C THR A 139 13.46 -0.99 26.99
N GLY A 140 14.36 -0.03 27.26
CA GLY A 140 14.02 1.39 27.36
C GLY A 140 13.60 2.02 26.03
N PHE A 141 13.99 1.41 24.90
CA PHE A 141 13.54 1.82 23.56
C PHE A 141 12.22 1.15 23.18
N ILE A 142 11.92 -0.02 23.73
CA ILE A 142 10.69 -0.78 23.44
C ILE A 142 9.51 -0.26 24.25
N ASP A 143 9.74 0.20 25.49
CA ASP A 143 8.73 0.79 26.38
C ASP A 143 8.36 2.24 25.97
N ASP A 144 8.50 2.56 24.68
CA ASP A 144 8.17 3.85 24.10
C ASP A 144 6.71 3.87 23.62
N SER A 145 5.98 4.92 24.00
CA SER A 145 4.54 5.02 23.73
C SER A 145 4.22 5.13 22.23
N SER A 146 5.10 5.75 21.44
CA SER A 146 4.92 5.89 19.99
C SER A 146 5.25 4.59 19.25
N LEU A 147 6.21 3.78 19.74
CA LEU A 147 6.39 2.42 19.22
C LEU A 147 5.19 1.52 19.54
N ALA A 148 4.61 1.68 20.72
CA ALA A 148 3.42 0.94 21.11
C ALA A 148 2.23 1.26 20.18
N GLU A 149 2.08 2.52 19.74
CA GLU A 149 1.08 2.92 18.75
C GLU A 149 1.32 2.24 17.38
N ILE A 150 2.54 2.32 16.84
CA ILE A 150 2.90 1.69 15.56
C ILE A 150 2.63 0.17 15.59
N LEU A 151 3.01 -0.50 16.69
CA LEU A 151 2.77 -1.93 16.88
C LEU A 151 1.28 -2.22 17.00
N SER A 152 0.51 -1.39 17.71
CA SER A 152 -0.92 -1.57 17.89
C SER A 152 -1.66 -1.50 16.55
N ASP A 153 -1.33 -0.53 15.70
CA ASP A 153 -1.92 -0.36 14.36
C ASP A 153 -1.64 -1.59 13.48
N TYR A 154 -0.39 -2.06 13.45
CA TYR A 154 -0.03 -3.24 12.68
C TYR A 154 -0.73 -4.51 13.18
N VAL A 155 -0.83 -4.69 14.50
CA VAL A 155 -1.50 -5.84 15.10
C VAL A 155 -2.99 -5.82 14.81
N MET A 156 -3.65 -4.65 14.91
CA MET A 156 -5.05 -4.47 14.55
C MET A 156 -5.33 -4.85 13.09
N ASP A 157 -4.57 -4.29 12.14
CA ASP A 157 -4.73 -4.57 10.72
C ASP A 157 -4.43 -6.04 10.37
N SER A 158 -3.47 -6.66 11.06
CA SER A 158 -3.17 -8.09 10.88
C SER A 158 -4.30 -8.98 11.41
N LEU A 159 -4.91 -8.63 12.55
CA LEU A 159 -6.01 -9.37 13.16
C LEU A 159 -7.29 -9.23 12.34
N ASP A 160 -7.62 -8.04 11.84
CA ASP A 160 -8.80 -7.81 11.00
C ASP A 160 -8.75 -8.62 9.69
N ARG A 161 -7.56 -8.80 9.12
CA ARG A 161 -7.36 -9.60 7.91
C ARG A 161 -7.35 -11.10 8.16
N HIS A 162 -7.30 -11.55 9.41
CA HIS A 162 -7.14 -12.96 9.73
C HIS A 162 -8.48 -13.71 9.61
N PRO A 163 -8.56 -14.82 8.84
CA PRO A 163 -9.83 -15.46 8.48
C PRO A 163 -10.61 -16.06 9.66
N GLN A 164 -9.95 -16.31 10.79
CA GLN A 164 -10.58 -16.82 12.01
C GLN A 164 -11.13 -15.71 12.92
N ILE A 165 -10.82 -14.44 12.63
CA ILE A 165 -11.24 -13.31 13.44
C ILE A 165 -12.54 -12.72 12.87
N GLU A 166 -13.47 -12.40 13.76
CA GLU A 166 -14.76 -11.77 13.44
C GLU A 166 -14.71 -10.26 13.68
N ASN A 167 -14.15 -9.85 14.83
CA ASN A 167 -14.07 -8.45 15.21
C ASN A 167 -12.84 -8.21 16.08
N CYS A 168 -12.27 -7.02 15.97
CA CYS A 168 -11.11 -6.56 16.72
C CYS A 168 -11.35 -5.14 17.22
N THR A 169 -11.12 -4.86 18.51
CA THR A 169 -11.30 -3.53 19.11
C THR A 169 -10.16 -3.19 20.07
N VAL A 170 -9.71 -1.94 20.06
CA VAL A 170 -8.72 -1.43 21.00
C VAL A 170 -9.42 -0.85 22.24
N GLY A 171 -9.04 -1.32 23.43
CA GLY A 171 -9.60 -0.84 24.69
C GLY A 171 -8.63 -0.99 25.86
N ASN A 172 -8.48 0.07 26.67
CA ASN A 172 -7.72 0.05 27.93
C ASN A 172 -6.27 -0.47 27.83
N GLY A 173 -5.58 -0.20 26.72
CA GLY A 173 -4.20 -0.65 26.50
C GLY A 173 -4.07 -2.12 26.06
N PHE A 174 -5.17 -2.77 25.71
CA PHE A 174 -5.20 -4.12 25.16
C PHE A 174 -6.01 -4.14 23.85
N ILE A 175 -5.77 -5.18 23.05
CA ILE A 175 -6.55 -5.48 21.85
C ILE A 175 -7.49 -6.64 22.18
N GLU A 176 -8.79 -6.38 22.12
CA GLU A 176 -9.85 -7.37 22.32
C GLU A 176 -10.24 -7.98 20.98
N VAL A 177 -10.22 -9.31 20.89
CA VAL A 177 -10.42 -10.03 19.63
C VAL A 177 -11.50 -11.09 19.80
N THR A 178 -12.50 -11.07 18.91
CA THR A 178 -13.55 -12.10 18.84
C THR A 178 -13.27 -13.03 17.67
N LYS A 179 -13.27 -14.34 17.93
CA LYS A 179 -13.06 -15.37 16.90
C LYS A 179 -14.40 -15.80 16.31
N ARG A 180 -14.41 -16.17 15.03
CA ARG A 180 -15.56 -16.80 14.38
C ARG A 180 -15.81 -18.17 14.99
N GLU A 181 -17.07 -18.45 15.32
CA GLU A 181 -17.49 -19.81 15.67
C GLU A 181 -17.66 -20.64 14.40
N LEU A 182 -17.00 -21.79 14.32
CA LEU A 182 -17.28 -22.80 13.30
C LEU A 182 -18.56 -23.53 13.71
N THR A 183 -19.67 -23.23 13.05
CA THR A 183 -20.86 -24.08 13.14
C THR A 183 -20.60 -25.37 12.35
N GLU A 184 -20.50 -26.50 13.06
CA GLU A 184 -20.49 -27.82 12.42
C GLU A 184 -21.79 -27.99 11.62
N THR A 185 -21.66 -28.26 10.32
CA THR A 185 -22.77 -28.63 9.42
C THR A 185 -22.74 -30.10 9.13
#